data_AF-A0A0A2STW0-F1
#
_entry.id   AF-A0A0A2STW0-F1
#
_cell.length_a   1.000
_cell.length_b   1.000
_cell.length_c   1.000
_cell.angle_alpha   90.00
_cell.angle_beta   90.00
_cell.angle_gamma   90.00
#
_symmetry.space_group_name_H-M   'P 1'
#
loop_
_entity.id
_entity.type
_entity.pdbx_description
1 polymer ?
#
loop_
_entity_poly.entity_id
_entity_poly.type
_entity_poly.pdbx_seq_one_letter_code
_entity_poly.pdbx_strand_id
1 'polypeptide(L)'
;MKKYIKDDEIWRLYIDRERQYLGKDAFEDEKGYMKGMLEAHKHMLSTLEKKLTPEYIQTLRAIAINQVESLVSNNTAFRDKETGAVYGLTNSASSSEGIKEFIKNQYTDPKYPYNLKECLEKSYLIRGLYPLPKPSSKGDIFKQMSKDTKYEQYKITPEDINGLTTEEQQIYKKAMEGRRDNEKTALQRASAQTIVDYIEARIFLGKIIKDNLLDDLCNDIYDERPTLIADISDNIEARAGEIIEDYYKEKEAANDPDKKLTAIVNLVQRLEQLHPFGDANCRTFCMLLLNRELLNNQMDPAMVKDPNNFDMQSKSELIDLVKEGQEHMKQYQPENEHTHEVTKSFKSQISSMKVQAESDDSEATLRGPGSS
;
A
#
# COMPACT_ATOMS: atom_id res chain seq x y z
N MET A 1 12.41 -8.58 -22.47
CA MET A 1 12.20 -9.52 -21.36
C MET A 1 13.14 -10.73 -21.38
N LYS A 2 13.28 -11.45 -22.49
CA LYS A 2 14.13 -12.66 -22.59
C LYS A 2 15.60 -12.50 -22.19
N LYS A 3 16.14 -11.28 -22.15
CA LYS A 3 17.49 -10.99 -21.64
C LYS A 3 17.57 -10.88 -20.11
N TYR A 4 16.43 -10.79 -19.42
CA TYR A 4 16.37 -10.56 -17.97
C TYR A 4 15.96 -11.83 -17.22
N ILE A 5 15.01 -12.60 -17.74
CA ILE A 5 14.50 -13.79 -17.05
C ILE A 5 14.08 -14.85 -18.07
N LYS A 6 14.21 -16.12 -17.69
CA LYS A 6 13.70 -17.26 -18.46
C LYS A 6 12.17 -17.20 -18.53
N ASP A 7 11.60 -17.59 -19.66
CA ASP A 7 10.15 -17.48 -19.93
C ASP A 7 9.30 -18.27 -18.89
N ASP A 8 9.82 -19.39 -18.38
CA ASP A 8 9.18 -20.25 -17.38
C ASP A 8 9.31 -19.73 -15.93
N GLU A 9 10.09 -18.65 -15.71
CA GLU A 9 10.31 -18.03 -14.40
C GLU A 9 9.66 -16.65 -14.28
N ILE A 10 9.03 -16.11 -15.34
CA ILE A 10 8.36 -14.79 -15.35
C ILE A 10 7.35 -14.62 -14.22
N TRP A 11 6.66 -15.71 -13.83
CA TRP A 11 5.67 -15.72 -12.75
C TRP A 11 6.23 -15.20 -11.42
N ARG A 12 7.54 -15.29 -11.18
CA ARG A 12 8.20 -14.81 -9.96
C ARG A 12 8.14 -13.29 -9.78
N LEU A 13 7.94 -12.53 -10.85
CA LEU A 13 7.70 -11.09 -10.76
C LEU A 13 6.34 -10.75 -10.14
N TYR A 14 5.45 -11.74 -10.05
CA TYR A 14 4.04 -11.59 -9.66
C TYR A 14 3.67 -12.45 -8.45
N ILE A 15 4.66 -13.00 -7.76
CA ILE A 15 4.51 -13.68 -6.49
C ILE A 15 5.55 -13.09 -5.54
N ASP A 16 5.10 -12.69 -4.35
CA ASP A 16 5.94 -12.26 -3.24
C ASP A 16 7.14 -13.20 -3.14
N ARG A 17 8.37 -12.67 -3.09
CA ARG A 17 9.56 -13.51 -3.06
C ARG A 17 9.49 -14.54 -1.93
N GLU A 18 8.96 -14.13 -0.78
CA GLU A 18 8.78 -15.00 0.37
C GLU A 18 7.84 -16.18 0.12
N ARG A 19 6.95 -16.09 -0.87
CA ARG A 19 5.99 -17.16 -1.25
C ARG A 19 6.40 -17.92 -2.50
N GLN A 20 7.46 -17.52 -3.20
CA GLN A 20 7.88 -18.19 -4.44
C GLN A 20 8.26 -19.68 -4.26
N TYR A 21 8.58 -20.11 -3.03
CA TYR A 21 8.84 -21.53 -2.74
C TYR A 21 7.59 -22.42 -2.96
N LEU A 22 6.38 -21.84 -2.93
CA LEU A 22 5.12 -22.51 -3.26
C LEU A 22 4.95 -22.73 -4.77
N GLY A 23 5.80 -22.11 -5.59
CA GLY A 23 5.75 -22.19 -7.04
C GLY A 23 4.75 -21.24 -7.68
N LYS A 24 4.57 -21.38 -9.00
CA LYS A 24 3.73 -20.50 -9.82
C LYS A 24 2.24 -20.50 -9.45
N ASP A 25 1.79 -21.51 -8.71
CA ASP A 25 0.40 -21.72 -8.32
C ASP A 25 0.11 -21.21 -6.89
N ALA A 26 1.05 -20.47 -6.26
CA ALA A 26 0.95 -20.04 -4.86
C ALA A 26 -0.29 -19.18 -4.53
N PHE A 27 -0.88 -18.53 -5.53
CA PHE A 27 -2.05 -17.66 -5.42
C PHE A 27 -3.23 -18.17 -6.27
N GLU A 28 -3.24 -19.45 -6.65
CA GLU A 28 -4.38 -20.05 -7.39
C GLU A 28 -5.51 -20.52 -6.46
N ASP A 29 -5.43 -20.23 -5.16
CA ASP A 29 -6.62 -20.08 -4.32
C ASP A 29 -7.54 -18.98 -4.85
N GLU A 30 -6.96 -17.97 -5.51
CA GLU A 30 -7.65 -17.05 -6.41
C GLU A 30 -7.55 -17.51 -7.86
N LYS A 31 -8.31 -18.56 -8.21
CA LYS A 31 -8.25 -19.20 -9.53
C LYS A 31 -8.21 -18.18 -10.67
N GLY A 32 -7.17 -18.30 -11.50
CA GLY A 32 -6.89 -17.44 -12.64
C GLY A 32 -5.99 -16.23 -12.35
N TYR A 33 -5.52 -16.06 -11.11
CA TYR A 33 -4.57 -15.04 -10.69
C TYR A 33 -3.36 -14.97 -11.63
N MET A 34 -2.60 -16.07 -11.76
CA MET A 34 -1.34 -16.02 -12.50
C MET A 34 -1.58 -15.80 -13.99
N LYS A 35 -2.67 -16.38 -14.52
CA LYS A 35 -3.07 -16.18 -15.92
C LYS A 35 -3.38 -14.71 -16.20
N GLY A 36 -4.13 -14.03 -15.32
CA GLY A 36 -4.40 -12.60 -15.43
C GLY A 36 -3.13 -11.76 -15.38
N MET A 37 -2.24 -12.01 -14.41
CA MET A 37 -0.97 -11.29 -14.27
C MET A 37 -0.07 -11.45 -15.49
N LEU A 38 0.02 -12.66 -16.08
CA LEU A 38 0.83 -12.91 -17.28
C LEU A 38 0.24 -12.26 -18.54
N GLU A 39 -1.09 -12.17 -18.67
CA GLU A 39 -1.70 -11.41 -19.78
C GLU A 39 -1.47 -9.90 -19.61
N ALA A 40 -1.56 -9.38 -18.39
CA ALA A 40 -1.23 -7.99 -18.10
C ALA A 40 0.26 -7.67 -18.36
N HIS A 41 1.16 -8.59 -18.02
CA HIS A 41 2.58 -8.50 -18.37
C HIS A 41 2.79 -8.39 -19.89
N LYS A 42 2.13 -9.24 -20.69
CA LYS A 42 2.24 -9.18 -22.15
C LYS A 42 1.74 -7.83 -22.69
N HIS A 43 0.60 -7.35 -22.18
CA HIS A 43 0.08 -6.04 -22.55
C HIS A 43 1.07 -4.93 -22.22
N MET A 44 1.60 -4.92 -21.00
CA MET A 44 2.61 -3.98 -20.52
C MET A 44 3.83 -3.94 -21.44
N LEU A 45 4.39 -5.10 -21.82
CA LEU A 45 5.53 -5.17 -22.73
C LEU A 45 5.20 -4.64 -24.14
N SER A 46 4.02 -4.96 -24.66
CA SER A 46 3.58 -4.46 -25.99
C SER A 46 3.27 -2.97 -26.03
N THR A 47 3.19 -2.32 -24.85
CA THR A 47 2.79 -0.92 -24.69
C THR A 47 3.80 -0.12 -23.87
N LEU A 48 5.05 -0.59 -23.79
CA LEU A 48 6.09 0.02 -22.95
C LEU A 48 6.32 1.50 -23.29
N GLU A 49 6.35 1.83 -24.58
CA GLU A 49 6.55 3.19 -25.10
C GLU A 49 5.34 4.11 -24.92
N LYS A 50 4.16 3.57 -24.54
CA LYS A 50 2.98 4.42 -24.32
C LYS A 50 3.18 5.25 -23.05
N LYS A 51 2.71 6.50 -23.08
CA LYS A 51 2.65 7.32 -21.88
C LYS A 51 1.70 6.69 -20.85
N LEU A 52 2.08 6.72 -19.59
CA LEU A 52 1.24 6.35 -18.47
C LEU A 52 0.12 7.38 -18.31
N THR A 53 -1.10 6.91 -18.14
CA THR A 53 -2.31 7.72 -17.89
C THR A 53 -3.23 6.98 -16.91
N PRO A 54 -4.22 7.65 -16.30
CA PRO A 54 -5.25 6.99 -15.50
C PRO A 54 -5.96 5.84 -16.25
N GLU A 55 -6.29 6.03 -17.53
CA GLU A 55 -6.93 5.02 -18.37
C GLU A 55 -6.00 3.82 -18.64
N TYR A 56 -4.68 4.07 -18.72
CA TYR A 56 -3.71 3.00 -18.86
C TYR A 56 -3.67 2.11 -17.61
N ILE A 57 -3.58 2.69 -16.41
CA ILE A 57 -3.56 1.88 -15.16
C ILE A 57 -4.88 1.13 -14.98
N GLN A 58 -6.00 1.74 -15.38
CA GLN A 58 -7.31 1.09 -15.39
C GLN A 58 -7.35 -0.11 -16.35
N THR A 59 -6.84 0.06 -17.57
CA THR A 59 -6.73 -1.01 -18.57
C THR A 59 -5.82 -2.14 -18.07
N LEU A 60 -4.66 -1.79 -17.51
CA LEU A 60 -3.70 -2.75 -16.99
C LEU A 60 -4.33 -3.60 -15.87
N ARG A 61 -5.02 -2.96 -14.92
CA ARG A 61 -5.77 -3.65 -13.87
C ARG A 61 -6.86 -4.55 -14.46
N ALA A 62 -7.67 -4.03 -15.38
CA ALA A 62 -8.76 -4.79 -15.98
C ALA A 62 -8.26 -6.11 -16.60
N ILE A 63 -7.12 -6.07 -17.29
CA ILE A 63 -6.49 -7.28 -17.85
C ILE A 63 -6.01 -8.21 -16.72
N ALA A 64 -5.35 -7.67 -15.70
CA ALA A 64 -4.79 -8.44 -14.58
C ALA A 64 -5.86 -9.21 -13.81
N ILE A 65 -7.09 -8.71 -13.77
CA ILE A 65 -8.17 -9.30 -12.98
C ILE A 65 -9.24 -10.05 -13.78
N ASN A 66 -9.24 -9.94 -15.12
CA ASN A 66 -10.31 -10.44 -16.00
C ASN A 66 -10.61 -11.96 -15.87
N GLN A 67 -9.71 -12.72 -15.26
CA GLN A 67 -9.82 -14.17 -15.13
C GLN A 67 -9.81 -14.66 -13.68
N VAL A 68 -9.84 -13.74 -12.71
CA VAL A 68 -9.78 -14.08 -11.29
C VAL A 68 -11.19 -14.32 -10.76
N GLU A 69 -11.45 -15.53 -10.24
CA GLU A 69 -12.81 -15.94 -9.83
C GLU A 69 -13.24 -15.36 -8.47
N SER A 70 -12.31 -14.93 -7.62
CA SER A 70 -12.56 -14.63 -6.20
C SER A 70 -12.10 -13.23 -5.77
N LEU A 71 -12.39 -12.20 -6.56
CA LEU A 71 -12.09 -10.81 -6.18
C LEU A 71 -13.11 -10.25 -5.20
N VAL A 72 -12.65 -9.32 -4.38
CA VAL A 72 -13.53 -8.47 -3.56
C VAL A 72 -14.36 -7.55 -4.47
N SER A 73 -13.79 -7.11 -5.60
CA SER A 73 -14.49 -6.30 -6.59
C SER A 73 -14.02 -6.54 -8.02
N ASN A 74 -14.96 -6.94 -8.88
CA ASN A 74 -14.78 -7.03 -10.34
C ASN A 74 -14.97 -5.68 -11.05
N ASN A 75 -15.31 -4.60 -10.32
CA ASN A 75 -15.45 -3.28 -10.93
C ASN A 75 -14.06 -2.79 -11.38
N THR A 76 -13.92 -2.51 -12.68
CA THR A 76 -12.68 -2.01 -13.27
C THR A 76 -12.54 -0.49 -13.20
N ALA A 77 -13.60 0.22 -12.81
CA ALA A 77 -13.58 1.67 -12.63
C ALA A 77 -12.72 2.09 -11.43
N PHE A 78 -12.23 3.33 -11.48
CA PHE A 78 -11.85 4.05 -10.28
C PHE A 78 -13.01 4.01 -9.28
N ARG A 79 -12.68 3.81 -8.01
CA ARG A 79 -13.67 3.83 -6.95
C ARG A 79 -14.26 5.23 -6.82
N ASP A 80 -15.55 5.25 -6.51
CA ASP A 80 -16.33 6.47 -6.32
C ASP A 80 -16.43 6.81 -4.82
N LYS A 81 -17.22 7.84 -4.50
CA LYS A 81 -17.44 8.23 -3.11
C LYS A 81 -18.24 7.22 -2.27
N GLU A 82 -18.85 6.21 -2.89
CA GLU A 82 -19.63 5.18 -2.19
C GLU A 82 -18.75 3.99 -1.81
N THR A 83 -17.60 3.86 -2.47
CA THR A 83 -16.64 2.76 -2.32
C THR A 83 -15.39 3.24 -1.59
N GLY A 84 -15.49 3.26 -0.25
CA GLY A 84 -14.34 3.45 0.63
C GLY A 84 -13.34 2.29 0.54
N ALA A 85 -12.07 2.58 0.82
CA ALA A 85 -11.05 1.55 0.97
C ALA A 85 -10.39 1.67 2.34
N VAL A 86 -10.26 0.54 3.01
CA VAL A 86 -9.69 0.43 4.35
C VAL A 86 -8.84 -0.83 4.40
N TYR A 87 -7.62 -0.71 4.91
CA TYR A 87 -6.72 -1.83 5.04
C TYR A 87 -5.77 -1.66 6.21
N GLY A 88 -5.59 -2.75 6.96
CA GLY A 88 -4.74 -2.76 8.15
C GLY A 88 -3.27 -2.73 7.77
N LEU A 89 -2.47 -1.97 8.50
CA LEU A 89 -1.03 -1.98 8.35
C LEU A 89 -0.46 -3.13 9.19
N THR A 90 0.31 -4.01 8.55
CA THR A 90 1.05 -5.05 9.27
C THR A 90 2.44 -4.55 9.66
N ASN A 91 3.06 -5.19 10.65
CA ASN A 91 4.45 -4.89 11.00
C ASN A 91 5.43 -5.19 9.85
N SER A 92 5.09 -6.10 8.94
CA SER A 92 5.93 -6.36 7.78
C SER A 92 5.82 -5.26 6.73
N ALA A 93 4.63 -4.67 6.57
CA ALA A 93 4.30 -3.68 5.54
C ALA A 93 4.47 -2.22 5.99
N SER A 94 4.98 -1.97 7.21
CA SER A 94 5.16 -0.62 7.75
C SER A 94 6.48 -0.47 8.49
N SER A 95 6.93 0.78 8.63
CA SER A 95 8.08 1.15 9.47
C SER A 95 7.78 2.48 10.17
N SER A 96 8.50 2.79 11.26
CA SER A 96 8.36 4.08 11.93
C SER A 96 8.77 5.25 11.03
N GLU A 97 9.82 5.08 10.20
CA GLU A 97 10.22 6.09 9.21
C GLU A 97 9.19 6.24 8.08
N GLY A 98 8.53 5.17 7.65
CA GLY A 98 7.44 5.24 6.69
C GLY A 98 6.19 5.95 7.23
N ILE A 99 5.82 5.67 8.50
CA ILE A 99 4.76 6.41 9.21
C ILE A 99 5.12 7.90 9.31
N LYS A 100 6.35 8.22 9.67
CA LYS A 100 6.85 9.60 9.72
C LYS A 100 6.76 10.29 8.38
N GLU A 101 7.12 9.61 7.30
CA GLU A 101 7.02 10.16 5.95
C GLU A 101 5.56 10.38 5.54
N PHE A 102 4.67 9.43 5.82
CA PHE A 102 3.24 9.57 5.61
C PHE A 102 2.68 10.78 6.38
N ILE A 103 3.01 10.90 7.68
CA ILE A 103 2.56 12.02 8.52
C ILE A 103 2.98 13.36 7.91
N LYS A 104 4.23 13.46 7.45
CA LYS A 104 4.73 14.67 6.83
C LYS A 104 3.96 15.01 5.56
N ASN A 105 3.82 14.03 4.67
CA ASN A 105 3.16 14.19 3.37
C ASN A 105 1.64 14.41 3.48
N GLN A 106 1.02 14.03 4.61
CA GLN A 106 -0.43 14.11 4.79
C GLN A 106 -0.86 15.33 5.61
N TYR A 107 -0.13 15.66 6.68
CA TYR A 107 -0.61 16.64 7.68
C TYR A 107 0.26 17.89 7.75
N THR A 108 1.59 17.76 7.69
CA THR A 108 2.48 18.89 8.02
C THR A 108 2.95 19.66 6.80
N ASP A 109 3.23 18.97 5.71
CA ASP A 109 3.65 19.54 4.43
C ASP A 109 2.95 18.81 3.27
N PRO A 110 1.60 18.87 3.21
CA PRO A 110 0.89 18.16 2.18
C PRO A 110 1.13 18.80 0.82
N LYS A 111 1.73 18.02 -0.09
CA LYS A 111 1.87 18.42 -1.51
C LYS A 111 0.52 18.78 -2.14
N TYR A 112 -0.56 18.21 -1.62
CA TYR A 112 -1.91 18.46 -2.08
C TYR A 112 -2.85 18.61 -0.89
N PRO A 113 -3.02 19.84 -0.41
CA PRO A 113 -3.87 20.10 0.72
C PRO A 113 -5.34 19.81 0.37
N TYR A 114 -6.09 19.33 1.34
CA TYR A 114 -7.53 19.13 1.20
C TYR A 114 -8.28 20.46 1.19
N ASN A 115 -9.24 20.59 0.27
CA ASN A 115 -10.27 21.62 0.37
C ASN A 115 -11.31 21.17 1.40
N LEU A 116 -11.12 21.54 2.66
CA LEU A 116 -11.97 21.06 3.77
C LEU A 116 -13.45 21.46 3.62
N LYS A 117 -13.72 22.60 2.99
CA LYS A 117 -15.08 23.04 2.70
C LYS A 117 -15.74 22.11 1.69
N GLU A 118 -15.06 21.80 0.59
CA GLU A 118 -15.54 20.85 -0.40
C GLU A 118 -15.71 19.45 0.20
N CYS A 119 -14.76 19.00 1.03
CA CYS A 119 -14.88 17.72 1.72
C CYS A 119 -16.16 17.65 2.55
N LEU A 120 -16.48 18.72 3.29
CA LEU A 120 -17.68 18.79 4.11
C LEU A 120 -18.96 18.81 3.26
N GLU A 121 -18.98 19.60 2.19
CA GLU A 121 -20.15 19.79 1.31
C GLU A 121 -20.46 18.52 0.49
N LYS A 122 -19.43 17.83 0.02
CA LYS A 122 -19.56 16.62 -0.82
C LYS A 122 -19.43 15.31 -0.05
N SER A 123 -19.26 15.38 1.27
CA SER A 123 -19.09 14.22 2.15
C SER A 123 -17.88 13.35 1.81
N TYR A 124 -16.78 13.97 1.41
CA TYR A 124 -15.52 13.26 1.15
C TYR A 124 -14.84 12.85 2.45
N LEU A 125 -14.17 11.69 2.43
CA LEU A 125 -13.32 11.27 3.54
C LEU A 125 -11.89 11.71 3.29
N ILE A 126 -11.27 12.24 4.34
CA ILE A 126 -9.84 12.56 4.36
C ILE A 126 -9.08 11.33 4.85
N ARG A 127 -8.08 10.91 4.09
CA ARG A 127 -7.19 9.80 4.46
C ARG A 127 -6.54 10.03 5.82
N GLY A 128 -6.38 8.97 6.58
CA GLY A 128 -5.67 9.03 7.86
C GLY A 128 -5.44 7.67 8.51
N LEU A 129 -4.74 7.70 9.64
CA LEU A 129 -4.42 6.53 10.46
C LEU A 129 -5.41 6.41 11.60
N TYR A 130 -6.07 5.25 11.73
CA TYR A 130 -7.12 5.02 12.71
C TYR A 130 -6.86 3.74 13.50
N PRO A 131 -7.20 3.69 14.79
CA PRO A 131 -7.07 2.46 15.58
C PRO A 131 -8.11 1.39 15.20
N LEU A 132 -9.12 1.76 14.40
CA LEU A 132 -10.18 0.87 13.91
C LEU A 132 -10.32 1.04 12.40
N PRO A 133 -10.85 0.02 11.69
CA PRO A 133 -11.02 0.06 10.24
C PRO A 133 -12.21 0.91 9.78
N LYS A 134 -12.49 2.01 10.48
CA LYS A 134 -13.48 3.03 10.08
C LYS A 134 -13.31 4.30 10.91
N PRO A 135 -13.61 5.48 10.36
CA PRO A 135 -13.69 6.69 11.17
C PRO A 135 -14.79 6.51 12.21
N SER A 136 -14.54 6.98 13.42
CA SER A 136 -15.50 6.86 14.51
C SER A 136 -15.40 8.03 15.47
N SER A 137 -16.36 8.15 16.38
CA SER A 137 -16.32 9.17 17.44
C SER A 137 -15.09 9.03 18.36
N LYS A 138 -14.41 7.87 18.34
CA LYS A 138 -13.14 7.67 19.06
C LYS A 138 -11.99 8.49 18.47
N GLY A 139 -12.12 8.95 17.22
CA GLY A 139 -11.15 9.72 16.44
C GLY A 139 -10.08 8.85 15.79
N ASP A 140 -9.07 9.53 15.25
CA ASP A 140 -7.88 8.95 14.65
C ASP A 140 -6.85 8.50 15.70
N ILE A 141 -5.70 8.00 15.23
CA ILE A 141 -4.60 7.55 16.10
C ILE A 141 -4.02 8.70 16.93
N PHE A 142 -3.96 9.92 16.41
CA PHE A 142 -3.39 11.08 17.11
C PHE A 142 -4.24 11.48 18.31
N LYS A 143 -5.57 11.38 18.18
CA LYS A 143 -6.47 11.57 19.31
C LYS A 143 -6.29 10.52 20.40
N GLN A 144 -5.98 9.28 20.04
CA GLN A 144 -5.61 8.25 21.03
C GLN A 144 -4.28 8.61 21.69
N MET A 145 -3.25 8.96 20.91
CA MET A 145 -1.93 9.34 21.41
C MET A 145 -2.00 10.52 22.38
N SER A 146 -2.82 11.54 22.09
CA SER A 146 -2.99 12.71 22.98
C SER A 146 -3.51 12.38 24.38
N LYS A 147 -4.05 11.17 24.60
CA LYS A 147 -4.50 10.69 25.92
C LYS A 147 -3.41 9.93 26.68
N ASP A 148 -2.34 9.53 26.01
CA ASP A 148 -1.17 8.95 26.67
C ASP A 148 -0.54 9.99 27.58
N THR A 149 -0.14 9.57 28.78
CA THR A 149 0.60 10.41 29.74
C THR A 149 1.84 11.08 29.13
N LYS A 150 2.53 10.42 28.18
CA LYS A 150 3.68 10.94 27.44
C LYS A 150 3.33 12.18 26.61
N TYR A 151 2.10 12.23 26.07
CA TYR A 151 1.66 13.28 25.15
C TYR A 151 0.55 14.18 25.71
N GLU A 152 0.15 13.97 26.97
CA GLU A 152 -0.98 14.66 27.59
C GLU A 152 -0.83 16.20 27.58
N GLN A 153 0.38 16.71 27.72
CA GLN A 153 0.65 18.15 27.65
C GLN A 153 0.40 18.76 26.25
N TYR A 154 0.30 17.94 25.21
CA TYR A 154 0.04 18.34 23.83
C TYR A 154 -1.43 18.26 23.43
N LYS A 155 -2.32 17.93 24.38
CA LYS A 155 -3.77 17.96 24.15
C LYS A 155 -4.20 19.28 23.52
N ILE A 156 -5.20 19.18 22.65
CA ILE A 156 -5.75 20.31 21.93
C ILE A 156 -6.66 21.08 22.88
N THR A 157 -6.44 22.38 22.99
CA THR A 157 -7.20 23.31 23.82
C THR A 157 -8.09 24.20 22.96
N PRO A 158 -9.09 24.87 23.55
CA PRO A 158 -9.88 25.87 22.83
C PRO A 158 -9.03 26.99 22.22
N GLU A 159 -7.93 27.39 22.87
CA GLU A 159 -7.00 28.41 22.37
C GLU A 159 -6.33 27.96 21.07
N ASP A 160 -5.98 26.68 20.93
CA ASP A 160 -5.41 26.17 19.68
C ASP A 160 -6.41 26.30 18.51
N ILE A 161 -7.68 25.98 18.78
CA ILE A 161 -8.76 26.12 17.79
C ILE A 161 -8.96 27.61 17.43
N ASN A 162 -8.88 28.50 18.40
CA ASN A 162 -8.95 29.95 18.16
C ASN A 162 -7.74 30.49 17.38
N GLY A 163 -6.63 29.74 17.34
CA GLY A 163 -5.46 30.05 16.53
C GLY A 163 -5.62 29.71 15.04
N LEU A 164 -6.64 28.94 14.66
CA LEU A 164 -6.96 28.63 13.26
C LEU A 164 -7.45 29.88 12.51
N THR A 165 -7.41 29.83 11.18
CA THR A 165 -8.04 30.89 10.36
C THR A 165 -9.56 30.94 10.60
N THR A 166 -10.19 32.09 10.40
CA THR A 166 -11.65 32.25 10.56
C THR A 166 -12.44 31.22 9.73
N GLU A 167 -11.97 30.91 8.52
CA GLU A 167 -12.59 29.91 7.65
C GLU A 167 -12.44 28.49 8.23
N GLU A 168 -11.25 28.08 8.64
CA GLU A 168 -11.02 26.76 9.26
C GLU A 168 -11.83 26.61 10.57
N GLN A 169 -11.93 27.66 11.40
CA GLN A 169 -12.77 27.63 12.60
C GLN A 169 -14.25 27.37 12.28
N GLN A 170 -14.77 28.02 11.23
CA GLN A 170 -16.16 27.80 10.80
C GLN A 170 -16.37 26.39 10.27
N ILE A 171 -15.43 25.85 9.48
CA ILE A 171 -15.48 24.48 8.97
C ILE A 171 -15.42 23.49 10.13
N TYR A 172 -14.47 23.67 11.04
CA TYR A 172 -14.31 22.84 12.23
C TYR A 172 -15.59 22.80 13.06
N LYS A 173 -16.20 23.95 13.35
CA LYS A 173 -17.47 24.03 14.07
C LYS A 173 -18.60 23.27 13.37
N LYS A 174 -18.77 23.47 12.06
CA LYS A 174 -19.80 22.75 11.28
C LYS A 174 -19.56 21.23 11.25
N ALA A 175 -18.30 20.81 11.15
CA ALA A 175 -17.94 19.39 11.18
C ALA A 175 -18.19 18.76 12.57
N MET A 176 -17.87 19.51 13.65
CA MET A 176 -18.15 19.11 15.04
C MET A 176 -19.65 18.91 15.32
N GLU A 177 -20.49 19.77 14.76
CA GLU A 177 -21.96 19.64 14.80
C GLU A 177 -22.40 18.42 13.96
N GLY A 178 -21.91 18.34 12.72
CA GLY A 178 -22.29 17.31 11.76
C GLY A 178 -21.98 15.88 12.18
N ARG A 179 -20.89 15.63 12.90
CA ARG A 179 -20.52 14.26 13.32
C ARG A 179 -21.46 13.66 14.37
N ARG A 180 -22.29 14.47 15.04
CA ARG A 180 -23.27 14.04 16.05
C ARG A 180 -24.72 14.14 15.57
N ASP A 181 -24.92 14.58 14.33
CA ASP A 181 -26.23 14.79 13.76
C ASP A 181 -26.85 13.46 13.30
N ASN A 182 -27.94 13.08 13.95
CA ASN A 182 -28.65 11.83 13.66
C ASN A 182 -29.47 11.92 12.37
N GLU A 183 -29.76 13.12 11.85
CA GLU A 183 -30.45 13.31 10.57
C GLU A 183 -29.51 13.08 9.38
N LYS A 184 -28.19 13.11 9.60
CA LYS A 184 -27.19 12.87 8.56
C LYS A 184 -27.03 11.38 8.23
N THR A 185 -26.52 11.10 7.04
CA THR A 185 -26.13 9.74 6.64
C THR A 185 -24.85 9.30 7.38
N ALA A 186 -24.55 7.99 7.37
CA ALA A 186 -23.31 7.47 7.93
C ALA A 186 -22.06 8.07 7.27
N LEU A 187 -22.09 8.24 5.94
CA LEU A 187 -21.00 8.84 5.17
C LEU A 187 -20.81 10.32 5.53
N GLN A 188 -21.90 11.09 5.65
CA GLN A 188 -21.85 12.50 6.06
C GLN A 188 -21.25 12.66 7.46
N ARG A 189 -21.63 11.80 8.42
CA ARG A 189 -21.02 11.79 9.76
C ARG A 189 -19.56 11.40 9.73
N ALA A 190 -19.19 10.39 8.94
CA ALA A 190 -17.80 9.96 8.77
C ALA A 190 -16.94 11.07 8.16
N SER A 191 -17.42 11.74 7.10
CA SER A 191 -16.74 12.88 6.49
C SER A 191 -16.49 13.99 7.51
N ALA A 192 -17.54 14.41 8.23
CA ALA A 192 -17.42 15.40 9.28
C ALA A 192 -16.41 14.98 10.38
N GLN A 193 -16.38 13.70 10.74
CA GLN A 193 -15.41 13.16 11.69
C GLN A 193 -13.97 13.23 11.14
N THR A 194 -13.72 12.83 9.89
CA THR A 194 -12.37 12.89 9.29
C THR A 194 -11.85 14.32 9.15
N ILE A 195 -12.72 15.31 8.96
CA ILE A 195 -12.33 16.74 8.93
C ILE A 195 -11.90 17.21 10.32
N VAL A 196 -12.65 16.84 11.36
CA VAL A 196 -12.28 17.16 12.75
C VAL A 196 -10.95 16.51 13.08
N ASP A 197 -10.79 15.21 12.80
CA ASP A 197 -9.57 14.46 13.07
C ASP A 197 -8.37 15.07 12.31
N TYR A 198 -8.53 15.43 11.03
CA TYR A 198 -7.47 16.06 10.24
C TYR A 198 -6.99 17.41 10.83
N ILE A 199 -7.92 18.28 11.24
CA ILE A 199 -7.58 19.56 11.86
C ILE A 199 -6.91 19.34 13.23
N GLU A 200 -7.48 18.46 14.05
CA GLU A 200 -6.95 18.12 15.38
C GLU A 200 -5.53 17.54 15.27
N ALA A 201 -5.31 16.59 14.35
CA ALA A 201 -4.02 15.99 14.09
C ALA A 201 -2.97 17.02 13.66
N ARG A 202 -3.31 17.96 12.77
CA ARG A 202 -2.39 19.04 12.34
C ARG A 202 -1.92 19.91 13.50
N ILE A 203 -2.84 20.29 14.40
CA ILE A 203 -2.51 21.07 15.59
C ILE A 203 -1.61 20.27 16.52
N PHE A 204 -2.01 19.03 16.84
CA PHE A 204 -1.25 18.14 17.72
C PHE A 204 0.17 17.91 17.20
N LEU A 205 0.31 17.54 15.93
CA LEU A 205 1.60 17.33 15.27
C LEU A 205 2.46 18.59 15.25
N GLY A 206 1.87 19.77 15.05
CA GLY A 206 2.59 21.03 15.12
C GLY A 206 3.27 21.25 16.48
N LYS A 207 2.60 20.87 17.58
CA LYS A 207 3.19 20.93 18.93
C LYS A 207 4.26 19.86 19.14
N ILE A 208 4.01 18.62 18.72
CA ILE A 208 4.96 17.50 18.82
C ILE A 208 6.26 17.80 18.08
N ILE A 209 6.17 18.37 16.87
CA ILE A 209 7.32 18.73 16.04
C ILE A 209 8.12 19.87 16.68
N LYS A 210 7.45 20.88 17.24
CA LYS A 210 8.10 22.00 17.93
C LYS A 210 9.02 21.52 19.07
N ASP A 211 8.64 20.43 19.72
CA ASP A 211 9.38 19.85 20.85
C ASP A 211 10.28 18.67 20.44
N ASN A 212 10.45 18.41 19.13
CA ASN A 212 11.27 17.33 18.57
C ASN A 212 10.86 15.91 19.00
N LEU A 213 9.56 15.67 19.20
CA LEU A 213 9.02 14.37 19.63
C LEU A 213 8.41 13.54 18.48
N LEU A 214 8.62 13.95 17.22
CA LEU A 214 8.00 13.27 16.08
C LEU A 214 8.46 11.82 15.95
N ASP A 215 9.75 11.54 16.16
CA ASP A 215 10.30 10.19 16.02
C ASP A 215 9.75 9.26 17.09
N ASP A 216 9.70 9.73 18.33
CA ASP A 216 9.07 9.03 19.45
C ASP A 216 7.60 8.71 19.17
N LEU A 217 6.84 9.69 18.65
CA LEU A 217 5.44 9.48 18.28
C LEU A 217 5.28 8.45 17.16
N CYS A 218 6.16 8.46 16.16
CA CYS A 218 6.07 7.51 15.05
C CYS A 218 6.39 6.08 15.49
N ASN A 219 7.31 5.90 16.44
CA ASN A 219 7.57 4.59 17.06
C ASN A 219 6.35 4.10 17.86
N ASP A 220 5.74 4.96 18.67
CA ASP A 220 4.56 4.58 19.45
C ASP A 220 3.36 4.25 18.53
N ILE A 221 3.16 5.02 17.45
CA ILE A 221 2.13 4.72 16.44
C ILE A 221 2.42 3.40 15.73
N TYR A 222 3.68 3.12 15.39
CA TYR A 222 4.07 1.86 14.78
C TYR A 222 3.68 0.66 15.65
N ASP A 223 3.88 0.76 16.97
CA ASP A 223 3.54 -0.31 17.92
C ASP A 223 2.02 -0.55 18.05
N GLU A 224 1.20 0.49 17.87
CA GLU A 224 -0.27 0.41 17.91
C GLU A 224 -0.90 -0.22 16.66
N ARG A 225 -0.17 -0.30 15.54
CA ARG A 225 -0.62 -0.92 14.28
C ARG A 225 -1.94 -0.33 13.76
N PRO A 226 -1.95 0.98 13.43
CA PRO A 226 -3.16 1.60 12.93
C PRO A 226 -3.57 1.02 11.58
N THR A 227 -4.83 1.24 11.27
CA THR A 227 -5.42 1.01 9.96
C THR A 227 -5.33 2.28 9.13
N LEU A 228 -4.95 2.14 7.85
CA LEU A 228 -5.03 3.24 6.89
C LEU A 228 -6.43 3.25 6.29
N ILE A 229 -7.07 4.43 6.34
CA ILE A 229 -8.31 4.70 5.64
C ILE A 229 -7.97 5.59 4.46
N ALA A 230 -8.23 5.12 3.24
CA ALA A 230 -7.96 5.89 2.02
C ALA A 230 -8.99 7.02 1.83
N ASP A 231 -8.67 7.97 0.95
CA ASP A 231 -9.57 9.09 0.64
C ASP A 231 -10.92 8.59 0.12
N ILE A 232 -11.98 9.37 0.20
CA ILE A 232 -13.21 9.09 -0.56
C ILE A 232 -13.55 10.37 -1.30
N SER A 233 -13.53 10.37 -2.64
CA SER A 233 -13.88 11.54 -3.43
C SER A 233 -14.43 11.17 -4.80
N ASP A 234 -15.13 12.09 -5.47
CA ASP A 234 -15.55 11.93 -6.86
C ASP A 234 -14.39 12.16 -7.86
N ASN A 235 -13.15 12.35 -7.36
CA ASN A 235 -12.01 12.82 -8.16
C ASN A 235 -10.76 11.92 -8.06
N ILE A 236 -10.95 10.64 -7.68
CA ILE A 236 -9.85 9.67 -7.53
C ILE A 236 -9.06 9.50 -8.84
N GLU A 237 -9.73 9.56 -9.99
CA GLU A 237 -9.09 9.48 -11.29
C GLU A 237 -8.17 10.68 -11.56
N ALA A 238 -8.66 11.91 -11.38
CA ALA A 238 -7.81 13.10 -11.58
C ALA A 238 -6.65 13.10 -10.56
N ARG A 239 -6.90 12.59 -9.36
CA ARG A 239 -5.87 12.44 -8.33
C ARG A 239 -4.76 11.49 -8.74
N ALA A 240 -5.11 10.36 -9.37
CA ALA A 240 -4.14 9.47 -9.99
C ALA A 240 -3.40 10.18 -11.14
N GLY A 241 -4.10 10.98 -11.94
CA GLY A 241 -3.53 11.83 -12.98
C GLY A 241 -2.45 12.79 -12.46
N GLU A 242 -2.72 13.51 -11.37
CA GLU A 242 -1.76 14.42 -10.73
C GLU A 242 -0.51 13.69 -10.24
N ILE A 243 -0.66 12.46 -9.69
CA ILE A 243 0.47 11.63 -9.27
C ILE A 243 1.32 11.20 -10.49
N ILE A 244 0.66 10.84 -11.59
CA ILE A 244 1.34 10.46 -12.84
C ILE A 244 2.07 11.67 -13.46
N GLU A 245 1.47 12.86 -13.43
CA GLU A 245 2.13 14.08 -13.91
C GLU A 245 3.37 14.44 -13.10
N ASP A 246 3.28 14.30 -11.78
CA ASP A 246 4.44 14.47 -10.89
C ASP A 246 5.56 13.49 -11.21
N TYR A 247 5.22 12.22 -11.43
CA TYR A 247 6.20 11.22 -11.86
C TYR A 247 6.94 11.66 -13.11
N TYR A 248 6.23 12.18 -14.12
CA TYR A 248 6.87 12.67 -15.34
C TYR A 248 7.80 13.86 -15.07
N LYS A 249 7.38 14.83 -14.24
CA LYS A 249 8.22 15.97 -13.85
C LYS A 249 9.48 15.51 -13.11
N GLU A 250 9.33 14.60 -12.15
CA GLU A 250 10.43 14.05 -11.35
C GLU A 250 11.39 13.22 -12.22
N LYS A 251 10.86 12.39 -13.11
CA LYS A 251 11.63 11.58 -14.08
C LYS A 251 12.39 12.44 -15.08
N GLU A 252 11.79 13.51 -15.60
CA GLU A 252 12.46 14.44 -16.54
C GLU A 252 13.57 15.23 -15.85
N ALA A 253 13.40 15.59 -14.58
CA ALA A 253 14.42 16.25 -13.77
C ALA A 253 15.54 15.31 -13.29
N ALA A 254 15.31 13.99 -13.32
CA ALA A 254 16.27 13.00 -12.84
C ALA A 254 17.46 12.84 -13.80
N ASN A 255 18.64 13.25 -13.33
CA ASN A 255 19.89 13.21 -14.09
C ASN A 255 20.76 11.97 -13.83
N ASP A 256 20.32 11.06 -12.96
CA ASP A 256 21.00 9.81 -12.63
C ASP A 256 19.99 8.66 -12.42
N PRO A 257 20.45 7.40 -12.46
CA PRO A 257 19.58 6.23 -12.27
C PRO A 257 18.89 6.19 -10.91
N ASP A 258 19.54 6.61 -9.82
CA ASP A 258 18.95 6.55 -8.48
C ASP A 258 17.76 7.51 -8.35
N LYS A 259 17.86 8.73 -8.89
CA LYS A 259 16.74 9.68 -8.92
C LYS A 259 15.58 9.20 -9.78
N LYS A 260 15.87 8.51 -10.90
CA LYS A 260 14.81 7.89 -11.71
C LYS A 260 14.11 6.79 -10.93
N LEU A 261 14.85 5.97 -10.20
CA LEU A 261 14.29 4.94 -9.34
C LEU A 261 13.45 5.57 -8.22
N THR A 262 13.91 6.65 -7.60
CA THR A 262 13.12 7.42 -6.62
C THR A 262 11.80 7.90 -7.22
N ALA A 263 11.79 8.45 -8.44
CA ALA A 263 10.57 8.88 -9.11
C ALA A 263 9.59 7.70 -9.35
N ILE A 264 10.11 6.52 -9.71
CA ILE A 264 9.31 5.30 -9.89
C ILE A 264 8.71 4.83 -8.56
N VAL A 265 9.52 4.79 -7.49
CA VAL A 265 9.06 4.42 -6.14
C VAL A 265 7.99 5.40 -5.65
N ASN A 266 8.20 6.70 -5.85
CA ASN A 266 7.22 7.75 -5.51
C ASN A 266 5.88 7.53 -6.21
N LEU A 267 5.92 7.25 -7.53
CA LEU A 267 4.72 6.94 -8.31
C LEU A 267 3.95 5.77 -7.72
N VAL A 268 4.64 4.64 -7.53
CA VAL A 268 4.02 3.38 -7.09
C VAL A 268 3.43 3.52 -5.69
N GLN A 269 4.20 4.03 -4.72
CA GLN A 269 3.74 4.22 -3.35
C GLN A 269 2.53 5.16 -3.28
N ARG A 270 2.57 6.30 -3.99
CA ARG A 270 1.47 7.28 -3.94
C ARG A 270 0.18 6.73 -4.56
N LEU A 271 0.28 5.92 -5.62
CA LEU A 271 -0.86 5.23 -6.21
C LEU A 271 -1.40 4.14 -5.28
N GLU A 272 -0.53 3.35 -4.64
CA GLU A 272 -0.95 2.32 -3.69
C GLU A 272 -1.68 2.93 -2.48
N GLN A 273 -1.12 3.99 -1.90
CA GLN A 273 -1.75 4.69 -0.78
C GLN A 273 -3.05 5.43 -1.20
N LEU A 274 -3.16 5.90 -2.46
CA LEU A 274 -4.42 6.43 -3.01
C LEU A 274 -5.50 5.34 -3.09
N HIS A 275 -5.06 4.11 -3.29
CA HIS A 275 -5.88 2.92 -3.36
C HIS A 275 -7.05 3.09 -4.35
N PRO A 276 -6.82 3.55 -5.59
CA PRO A 276 -7.86 4.05 -6.49
C PRO A 276 -8.89 3.01 -6.94
N PHE A 277 -8.64 1.73 -6.75
CA PHE A 277 -9.55 0.65 -7.15
C PHE A 277 -10.14 -0.06 -5.93
N GLY A 278 -11.30 -0.71 -6.11
CA GLY A 278 -11.93 -1.47 -5.03
C GLY A 278 -11.17 -2.73 -4.61
N ASP A 279 -10.23 -3.20 -5.43
CA ASP A 279 -9.37 -4.36 -5.16
C ASP A 279 -8.15 -4.36 -6.11
N ALA A 280 -7.15 -5.22 -5.88
CA ALA A 280 -6.00 -5.46 -6.76
C ALA A 280 -5.09 -4.24 -7.04
N ASN A 281 -5.05 -3.27 -6.10
CA ASN A 281 -4.14 -2.12 -6.17
C ASN A 281 -2.67 -2.59 -6.15
N CYS A 282 -2.26 -3.34 -5.13
CA CYS A 282 -0.89 -3.86 -5.00
C CYS A 282 -0.41 -4.64 -6.25
N ARG A 283 -1.25 -5.51 -6.82
CA ARG A 283 -0.94 -6.26 -8.06
C ARG A 283 -0.68 -5.31 -9.24
N THR A 284 -1.53 -4.28 -9.35
CA THR A 284 -1.47 -3.31 -10.43
C THR A 284 -0.27 -2.39 -10.29
N PHE A 285 -0.01 -1.87 -9.09
CA PHE A 285 1.00 -0.85 -8.85
C PHE A 285 2.35 -1.43 -8.45
N CYS A 286 2.39 -2.21 -7.37
CA CYS A 286 3.61 -2.70 -6.74
C CYS A 286 4.29 -3.81 -7.54
N MET A 287 3.53 -4.58 -8.34
CA MET A 287 4.08 -5.66 -9.15
C MET A 287 4.14 -5.31 -10.65
N LEU A 288 3.01 -4.95 -11.27
CA LEU A 288 2.94 -4.69 -12.72
C LEU A 288 3.54 -3.33 -13.08
N LEU A 289 2.99 -2.23 -12.56
CA LEU A 289 3.42 -0.88 -12.92
C LEU A 289 4.87 -0.59 -12.49
N LEU A 290 5.30 -1.07 -11.32
CA LEU A 290 6.70 -1.00 -10.91
C LEU A 290 7.63 -1.58 -11.98
N ASN A 291 7.41 -2.83 -12.38
CA ASN A 291 8.24 -3.48 -13.38
C ASN A 291 8.11 -2.85 -14.77
N ARG A 292 6.94 -2.32 -15.13
CA ARG A 292 6.76 -1.51 -16.35
C ARG A 292 7.72 -0.34 -16.36
N GLU A 293 7.68 0.48 -15.31
CA GLU A 293 8.44 1.73 -15.29
C GLU A 293 9.94 1.49 -15.13
N LEU A 294 10.35 0.43 -14.43
CA LEU A 294 11.75 -0.01 -14.43
C LEU A 294 12.22 -0.29 -15.86
N LEU A 295 11.49 -1.13 -16.60
CA LEU A 295 11.83 -1.47 -17.99
C LEU A 295 11.80 -0.25 -18.93
N ASN A 296 10.80 0.61 -18.79
CA ASN A 296 10.65 1.85 -19.58
C ASN A 296 11.80 2.85 -19.32
N ASN A 297 12.46 2.74 -18.16
CA ASN A 297 13.63 3.53 -17.81
C ASN A 297 14.95 2.76 -17.99
N GLN A 298 14.93 1.64 -18.74
CA GLN A 298 16.10 0.80 -19.04
C GLN A 298 16.77 0.22 -17.78
N MET A 299 15.99 0.02 -16.72
CA MET A 299 16.42 -0.64 -15.48
C MET A 299 16.01 -2.11 -15.48
N ASP A 300 16.69 -2.89 -14.63
CA ASP A 300 16.34 -4.28 -14.40
C ASP A 300 14.97 -4.39 -13.69
N PRO A 301 14.11 -5.36 -14.04
CA PRO A 301 12.91 -5.65 -13.28
C PRO A 301 13.25 -6.17 -11.87
N ALA A 302 12.30 -6.08 -10.94
CA ALA A 302 12.49 -6.43 -9.54
C ALA A 302 11.54 -7.56 -9.09
N MET A 303 12.10 -8.59 -8.45
CA MET A 303 11.36 -9.58 -7.67
C MET A 303 11.24 -9.11 -6.22
N VAL A 304 10.25 -8.26 -5.96
CA VAL A 304 10.07 -7.62 -4.65
C VAL A 304 9.79 -8.66 -3.56
N LYS A 305 10.41 -8.47 -2.38
CA LYS A 305 10.29 -9.39 -1.24
C LYS A 305 8.86 -9.52 -0.74
N ASP A 306 8.27 -8.41 -0.34
CA ASP A 306 6.87 -8.24 0.04
C ASP A 306 6.37 -6.94 -0.62
N PRO A 307 5.50 -7.01 -1.64
CA PRO A 307 5.02 -5.83 -2.35
C PRO A 307 4.01 -5.02 -1.54
N ASN A 308 3.48 -5.53 -0.42
CA ASN A 308 2.62 -4.76 0.48
C ASN A 308 3.39 -3.67 1.24
N ASN A 309 4.73 -3.71 1.22
CA ASN A 309 5.57 -2.69 1.85
C ASN A 309 5.38 -1.28 1.28
N PHE A 310 4.86 -1.15 0.06
CA PHE A 310 4.61 0.14 -0.59
C PHE A 310 3.54 0.98 0.11
N ASP A 311 2.79 0.43 1.07
CA ASP A 311 1.82 1.18 1.86
C ASP A 311 2.48 2.16 2.83
N MET A 312 3.39 1.68 3.69
CA MET A 312 3.85 2.47 4.84
C MET A 312 5.32 2.24 5.21
N GLN A 313 6.16 1.85 4.26
CA GLN A 313 7.62 2.02 4.37
C GLN A 313 8.07 3.37 3.82
N SER A 314 9.21 3.88 4.31
CA SER A 314 9.82 5.11 3.79
C SER A 314 10.32 4.91 2.37
N LYS A 315 10.48 6.02 1.62
CA LYS A 315 11.03 5.96 0.25
C LYS A 315 12.40 5.30 0.19
N SER A 316 13.28 5.54 1.17
CA SER A 316 14.60 4.91 1.22
C SER A 316 14.50 3.39 1.37
N GLU A 317 13.64 2.91 2.29
CA GLU A 317 13.42 1.47 2.48
C GLU A 317 12.83 0.83 1.22
N LEU A 318 11.92 1.52 0.53
CA LEU A 318 11.34 1.03 -0.72
C LEU A 318 12.36 1.00 -1.87
N ILE A 319 13.26 1.97 -1.96
CA ILE A 319 14.35 1.95 -2.93
C ILE A 319 15.26 0.74 -2.68
N ASP A 320 15.62 0.49 -1.42
CA ASP A 320 16.44 -0.67 -1.04
C ASP A 320 15.71 -1.98 -1.33
N LEU A 321 14.40 -2.06 -1.06
CA LEU A 321 13.55 -3.20 -1.38
C LEU A 321 13.53 -3.51 -2.88
N VAL A 322 13.44 -2.47 -3.74
CA VAL A 322 13.48 -2.65 -5.19
C VAL A 322 14.86 -3.11 -5.64
N LYS A 323 15.94 -2.50 -5.13
CA LYS A 323 17.33 -2.90 -5.44
C LYS A 323 17.62 -4.33 -5.02
N GLU A 324 17.16 -4.75 -3.85
CA GLU A 324 17.25 -6.14 -3.38
C GLU A 324 16.51 -7.09 -4.31
N GLY A 325 15.32 -6.70 -4.78
CA GLY A 325 14.54 -7.47 -5.75
C GLY A 325 15.21 -7.58 -7.12
N GLN A 326 15.88 -6.52 -7.58
CA GLN A 326 16.69 -6.54 -8.81
C GLN A 326 17.90 -7.46 -8.68
N GLU A 327 18.60 -7.42 -7.54
CA GLU A 327 19.72 -8.31 -7.27
C GLU A 327 19.28 -9.78 -7.22
N HIS A 328 18.17 -10.06 -6.53
CA HIS A 328 17.63 -11.42 -6.46
C HIS A 328 17.26 -11.98 -7.85
N MET A 329 16.69 -11.13 -8.72
CA MET A 329 16.28 -11.51 -10.07
C MET A 329 17.45 -12.05 -10.90
N LYS A 330 18.68 -11.57 -10.68
CA LYS A 330 19.88 -12.03 -11.40
C LYS A 330 20.04 -13.55 -11.34
N GLN A 331 19.64 -14.20 -10.24
CA GLN A 331 19.72 -15.66 -10.11
C GLN A 331 18.96 -16.40 -11.22
N TYR A 332 17.90 -15.81 -11.77
CA TYR A 332 17.01 -16.40 -12.77
C TYR A 332 17.26 -15.89 -14.20
N GLN A 333 18.36 -15.17 -14.40
CA GLN A 333 18.79 -14.77 -15.73
C GLN A 333 19.09 -15.99 -16.62
N PRO A 334 18.83 -15.91 -17.93
CA PRO A 334 19.05 -17.02 -18.87
C PRO A 334 20.45 -17.63 -18.81
N GLU A 335 21.47 -16.81 -18.62
CA GLU A 335 22.89 -17.17 -18.54
C GLU A 335 23.30 -17.89 -17.24
N ASN A 336 22.46 -17.84 -16.20
CA ASN A 336 22.75 -18.51 -14.94
C ASN A 336 22.29 -19.98 -14.97
N GLU A 337 23.24 -20.89 -15.21
CA GLU A 337 23.03 -22.35 -15.22
C GLU A 337 22.68 -22.93 -13.84
N HIS A 338 23.02 -22.22 -12.75
CA HIS A 338 22.82 -22.66 -11.35
C HIS A 338 21.36 -22.80 -10.90
N THR A 339 20.38 -22.26 -11.62
CA THR A 339 18.96 -22.33 -11.22
C THR A 339 18.34 -23.73 -11.27
N HIS A 340 18.91 -24.64 -12.07
CA HIS A 340 18.35 -25.98 -12.21
C HIS A 340 18.73 -26.96 -11.09
N GLU A 341 19.84 -26.75 -10.38
CA GLU A 341 20.31 -27.69 -9.35
C GLU A 341 19.70 -27.43 -7.97
N VAL A 342 19.58 -26.16 -7.56
CA VAL A 342 19.03 -25.81 -6.23
C VAL A 342 17.56 -26.21 -6.12
N THR A 343 16.77 -25.97 -7.17
CA THR A 343 15.34 -26.32 -7.21
C THR A 343 15.11 -27.84 -7.23
N LYS A 344 16.02 -28.61 -7.86
CA LYS A 344 16.00 -30.09 -7.80
C LYS A 344 16.39 -30.61 -6.42
N SER A 345 17.41 -30.01 -5.81
CA SER A 345 17.90 -30.38 -4.47
C SER A 345 16.83 -30.14 -3.39
N PHE A 346 16.15 -28.99 -3.43
CA PHE A 346 15.08 -28.67 -2.47
C PHE A 346 13.85 -29.56 -2.65
N LYS A 347 13.42 -29.84 -3.89
CA LYS A 347 12.30 -30.76 -4.15
C LYS A 347 12.61 -32.20 -3.71
N SER A 348 13.86 -32.63 -3.86
CA SER A 348 14.36 -33.91 -3.36
C SER A 348 14.32 -33.99 -1.83
N GLN A 349 14.75 -32.93 -1.14
CA GLN A 349 14.70 -32.84 0.33
C GLN A 349 13.26 -32.82 0.86
N ILE A 350 12.34 -32.08 0.24
CA ILE A 350 10.93 -32.06 0.68
C ILE A 350 10.25 -33.41 0.42
N SER A 351 10.53 -34.06 -0.70
CA SER A 351 9.96 -35.39 -1.01
C SER A 351 10.45 -36.45 -0.02
N SER A 352 11.71 -36.40 0.38
CA SER A 352 12.25 -37.30 1.42
C SER A 352 11.65 -37.03 2.80
N MET A 353 11.40 -35.78 3.17
CA MET A 353 10.72 -35.44 4.43
C MET A 353 9.25 -35.91 4.47
N LYS A 354 8.51 -35.87 3.35
CA LYS A 354 7.14 -36.38 3.28
C LYS A 354 7.06 -37.90 3.40
N VAL A 355 7.97 -38.62 2.73
CA VAL A 355 8.05 -40.10 2.83
C VAL A 355 8.35 -40.54 4.25
N GLN A 356 9.17 -39.79 4.98
CA GLN A 356 9.54 -40.10 6.36
C GLN A 356 8.40 -39.82 7.36
N ALA A 357 7.61 -38.78 7.13
CA ALA A 357 6.41 -38.51 7.93
C ALA A 357 5.33 -39.60 7.75
N GLU A 358 5.16 -40.12 6.53
CA GLU A 358 4.21 -41.21 6.24
C GLU A 358 4.68 -42.57 6.80
N SER A 359 6.00 -42.82 6.88
CA SER A 359 6.52 -44.03 7.53
C SER A 359 6.35 -43.99 9.05
N ASP A 360 6.54 -42.83 9.68
CA ASP A 360 6.45 -42.68 11.13
C ASP A 360 4.99 -42.81 11.64
N ASP A 361 4.00 -42.36 10.85
CA ASP A 361 2.57 -42.54 11.14
C ASP A 361 2.12 -44.01 11.01
N SER A 362 2.79 -44.79 10.13
CA SER A 362 2.52 -46.22 9.95
C SER A 362 3.10 -47.09 11.08
N GLU A 363 4.18 -46.64 11.75
CA GLU A 363 4.71 -47.30 12.94
C GLU A 363 3.92 -46.94 14.22
N ALA A 364 3.38 -45.73 14.31
CA ALA A 364 2.56 -45.29 15.44
C ALA A 364 1.22 -46.05 15.54
N THR A 365 0.66 -46.49 14.42
CA THR A 365 -0.60 -47.26 14.36
C THR A 365 -0.46 -48.74 14.71
N LEU A 366 0.77 -49.26 14.87
CA LEU A 366 1.06 -50.65 15.25
C LEU A 366 1.29 -50.86 16.76
N ARG A 367 1.36 -49.80 17.57
CA ARG A 367 1.42 -49.90 19.03
C ARG A 367 0.03 -49.68 19.64
N GLY A 368 -0.76 -50.77 19.63
CA GLY A 368 -2.04 -50.81 20.34
C GLY A 368 -1.89 -50.53 21.85
N PRO A 369 -2.96 -50.09 22.52
CA PRO A 369 -2.91 -49.67 23.91
C PRO A 369 -2.59 -50.89 24.80
N GLY A 370 -1.37 -50.89 25.32
CA GLY A 370 -0.93 -51.82 26.37
C GLY A 370 -1.62 -51.48 27.67
N SER A 371 -2.35 -52.45 28.18
CA SER A 371 -2.98 -52.51 29.50
C SER A 371 -1.97 -52.36 30.64
N SER A 372 -2.17 -51.35 31.49
CA SER A 372 -2.01 -51.40 32.96
C SER A 372 -2.54 -50.11 33.58
#